data_AF-A0A7W0HKB3-F1
#
_entry.id   AF-A0A7W0HKB3-F1
#
_cell.length_a   1.000
_cell.length_b   1.000
_cell.length_c   1.000
_cell.angle_alpha   90.00
_cell.angle_beta   90.00
_cell.angle_gamma   90.00
#
_symmetry.space_group_name_H-M   'P 1'
#
loop_
_entity.id
_entity.type
_entity.pdbx_description
1 polymer ?
#
loop_
_entity_poly.entity_id
_entity_poly.type
_entity_poly.pdbx_seq_one_letter_code
_entity_poly.pdbx_strand_id
1 'polypeptide(L)'
;MQITKIVSGGQTGADRAALDFAIEYDMDHGGWMPEGRMAEDGLIPDQYGLSELPGGGYARRTEKNVEDSDGTLIVSRGPLSGGSLLTFELAQKHGQPCVHVDLETVIVFDAAIDVYEWLRGHEVHVLNVAGPRASKDESIYELTWNLLEMVLHMDAISGAMPSAAAFFPGRGDAADSDNNLPATVDEAVNLLLERLTAKTKSRVASRPGDDLAGLKDILGEPILAEFGLDAGNPALLESCRQQAKKPDLEASGAVRVIVRKLWERLRQMGHLRVIK
;
A
#
# COMPACT_ATOMS: atom_id res chain seq x y z
N MET A 1 8.95 -2.30 -6.55
CA MET A 1 9.69 -2.20 -5.29
C MET A 1 10.39 -3.52 -5.12
N GLN A 2 11.55 -3.57 -4.48
CA GLN A 2 12.36 -4.78 -4.39
C GLN A 2 12.62 -5.20 -2.94
N ILE A 3 11.63 -5.08 -2.06
CA ILE A 3 11.79 -5.67 -0.71
C ILE A 3 11.94 -7.17 -0.90
N THR A 4 13.14 -7.67 -0.68
CA THR A 4 13.47 -9.09 -0.70
C THR A 4 13.36 -9.68 0.69
N LYS A 5 13.51 -8.87 1.74
CA LYS A 5 13.51 -9.33 3.12
C LYS A 5 12.90 -8.32 4.10
N ILE A 6 12.14 -8.83 5.07
CA ILE A 6 11.68 -8.05 6.23
C ILE A 6 12.43 -8.51 7.47
N VAL A 7 12.97 -7.57 8.25
CA VAL A 7 13.58 -7.85 9.55
C VAL A 7 12.86 -7.14 10.68
N SER A 8 12.86 -7.76 11.86
CA SER A 8 12.37 -7.13 13.10
C SER A 8 13.04 -7.71 14.34
N GLY A 9 12.77 -7.14 15.50
CA GLY A 9 13.29 -7.64 16.77
C GLY A 9 12.48 -8.76 17.40
N GLY A 10 11.38 -9.19 16.77
CA GLY A 10 10.50 -10.22 17.29
C GLY A 10 9.79 -9.88 18.59
N GLN A 11 9.62 -8.60 18.95
CA GLN A 11 8.71 -8.21 20.03
C GLN A 11 7.24 -8.44 19.61
N THR A 12 6.29 -8.47 20.55
CA THR A 12 4.86 -8.39 20.21
C THR A 12 4.52 -7.07 19.51
N GLY A 13 3.32 -6.94 18.95
CA GLY A 13 2.89 -5.73 18.25
C GLY A 13 3.52 -5.62 16.86
N ALA A 14 4.11 -4.47 16.52
CA ALA A 14 4.58 -4.17 15.17
C ALA A 14 5.67 -5.14 14.67
N ASP A 15 6.64 -5.48 15.52
CA ASP A 15 7.72 -6.42 15.18
C ASP A 15 7.15 -7.78 14.73
N ARG A 16 6.11 -8.27 15.41
CA ARG A 16 5.48 -9.56 15.11
C ARG A 16 4.61 -9.49 13.86
N ALA A 17 3.83 -8.43 13.71
CA ALA A 17 3.02 -8.20 12.50
C ALA A 17 3.88 -8.22 11.23
N ALA A 18 5.08 -7.62 11.30
CA ALA A 18 6.01 -7.61 10.17
C ALA A 18 6.54 -9.01 9.82
N LEU A 19 6.87 -9.83 10.82
CA LEU A 19 7.35 -11.19 10.60
C LEU A 19 6.23 -12.11 10.09
N ASP A 20 5.04 -12.02 10.68
CA ASP A 20 3.88 -12.78 10.24
C ASP A 20 3.48 -12.40 8.81
N PHE A 21 3.53 -11.10 8.48
CA PHE A 21 3.29 -10.62 7.12
C PHE A 21 4.29 -11.22 6.13
N ALA A 22 5.58 -11.21 6.47
CA ALA A 22 6.60 -11.78 5.61
C ALA A 22 6.39 -13.29 5.39
N ILE A 23 5.99 -14.03 6.43
CA ILE A 23 5.67 -15.45 6.32
C ILE A 23 4.45 -15.68 5.40
N GLU A 24 3.35 -14.95 5.60
CA GLU A 24 2.12 -15.11 4.81
C GLU A 24 2.34 -14.81 3.32
N TYR A 25 3.20 -13.84 3.03
CA TYR A 25 3.50 -13.40 1.66
C TYR A 25 4.75 -14.07 1.05
N ASP A 26 5.28 -15.13 1.67
CA ASP A 26 6.45 -15.91 1.21
C ASP A 26 7.70 -15.04 0.93
N MET A 27 7.92 -14.06 1.81
CA MET A 27 9.09 -13.18 1.80
C MET A 27 10.15 -13.70 2.78
N ASP A 28 11.43 -13.51 2.44
CA ASP A 28 12.49 -13.79 3.42
C ASP A 28 12.27 -12.92 4.65
N HIS A 29 12.49 -13.52 5.83
CA HIS A 29 12.34 -12.81 7.09
C HIS A 29 13.43 -13.17 8.08
N GLY A 30 13.62 -12.32 9.08
CA GLY A 30 14.56 -12.57 10.17
C GLY A 30 14.80 -11.33 11.00
N GLY A 31 16.05 -11.17 11.46
CA GLY A 31 16.45 -10.07 12.34
C GLY A 31 17.09 -10.56 13.62
N TRP A 32 17.44 -9.63 14.49
CA TRP A 32 18.16 -9.84 15.73
C TRP A 32 17.23 -9.71 16.92
N MET A 33 17.28 -10.70 17.80
CA MET A 33 16.52 -10.73 19.06
C MET A 33 17.47 -10.86 20.27
N PRO A 34 17.00 -10.56 21.49
CA PRO A 34 17.80 -10.80 22.69
C PRO A 34 18.17 -12.27 22.85
N GLU A 35 19.26 -12.52 23.57
CA GLU A 35 19.63 -13.85 24.05
C GLU A 35 18.46 -14.53 24.79
N GLY A 36 18.28 -15.82 24.54
CA GLY A 36 17.17 -16.60 25.09
C GLY A 36 15.82 -16.31 24.43
N ARG A 37 15.79 -15.70 23.24
CA ARG A 37 14.56 -15.42 22.46
C ARG A 37 13.49 -14.65 23.25
N MET A 38 13.87 -13.68 24.05
CA MET A 38 12.94 -13.01 24.98
C MET A 38 12.07 -11.94 24.29
N ALA A 39 10.75 -12.01 24.50
CA ALA A 39 9.74 -10.99 24.21
C ALA A 39 8.84 -10.76 25.44
N GLU A 40 7.88 -9.82 25.38
CA GLU A 40 7.02 -9.51 26.53
C GLU A 40 6.06 -10.64 26.91
N ASP A 41 5.69 -11.48 25.95
CA ASP A 41 4.80 -12.63 26.08
C ASP A 41 5.56 -13.94 26.33
N GLY A 42 6.88 -13.88 26.51
CA GLY A 42 7.75 -15.01 26.79
C GLY A 42 8.72 -15.30 25.65
N LEU A 43 8.89 -16.57 25.32
CA LEU A 43 9.81 -17.00 24.27
C LEU A 43 9.24 -16.71 22.90
N ILE A 44 10.05 -16.08 22.04
CA ILE A 44 9.72 -15.84 20.64
C ILE A 44 9.61 -17.19 19.91
N PRO A 45 8.46 -17.51 19.29
CA PRO A 45 8.25 -18.78 18.58
C PRO A 45 9.33 -19.11 17.54
N ASP A 46 9.68 -20.39 17.41
CA ASP A 46 10.77 -20.87 16.53
C ASP A 46 10.48 -20.69 15.03
N GLN A 47 9.22 -20.44 14.66
CA GLN A 47 8.85 -20.19 13.27
C GLN A 47 9.49 -18.92 12.70
N TYR A 48 9.92 -17.99 13.55
CA TYR A 48 10.61 -16.78 13.12
C TYR A 48 12.11 -17.05 12.97
N GLY A 49 12.64 -16.81 11.76
CA GLY A 49 14.05 -16.92 11.37
C GLY A 49 14.99 -15.88 12.02
N LEU A 50 14.82 -15.62 13.31
CA LEU A 50 15.58 -14.65 14.09
C LEU A 50 16.90 -15.25 14.58
N SER A 51 17.90 -14.39 14.71
CA SER A 51 19.22 -14.70 15.30
C SER A 51 19.34 -14.06 16.68
N GLU A 52 19.79 -14.84 17.67
CA GLU A 52 20.09 -14.28 19.00
C GLU A 52 21.32 -13.38 18.91
N LEU A 53 21.30 -12.27 19.67
CA LEU A 53 22.45 -11.42 19.89
C LEU A 53 22.95 -11.62 21.34
N PRO A 54 23.96 -12.51 21.57
CA PRO A 54 24.44 -12.83 22.91
C PRO A 54 24.90 -11.58 23.68
N GLY A 55 24.43 -11.41 24.91
CA GLY A 55 24.72 -10.22 25.72
C GLY A 55 24.23 -8.89 25.13
N GLY A 56 23.35 -8.92 24.12
CA GLY A 56 22.88 -7.75 23.38
C GLY A 56 21.80 -6.94 24.12
N GLY A 57 20.91 -7.62 24.83
CA GLY A 57 19.70 -7.00 25.39
C GLY A 57 18.83 -6.31 24.32
N TYR A 58 17.81 -5.57 24.75
CA TYR A 58 16.89 -4.90 23.83
C TYR A 58 17.52 -3.75 23.04
N ALA A 59 18.45 -2.98 23.62
CA ALA A 59 19.05 -1.85 22.93
C ALA A 59 19.97 -2.30 21.77
N ARG A 60 20.86 -3.27 22.00
CA ARG A 60 21.80 -3.71 20.94
C ARG A 60 21.11 -4.51 19.85
N ARG A 61 20.07 -5.30 20.16
CA ARG A 61 19.30 -5.96 19.09
C ARG A 61 18.56 -4.95 18.22
N THR A 62 18.06 -3.85 18.82
CA THR A 62 17.44 -2.76 18.06
C THR A 62 18.47 -2.08 17.15
N GLU A 63 19.64 -1.74 17.71
CA GLU A 63 20.74 -1.16 16.92
C GLU A 63 21.17 -2.07 15.78
N LYS A 64 21.29 -3.38 16.03
CA LYS A 64 21.71 -4.34 15.01
C LYS A 64 20.67 -4.52 13.89
N ASN A 65 19.37 -4.51 14.21
CA ASN A 65 18.32 -4.54 13.18
C ASN A 65 18.29 -3.28 12.32
N VAL A 66 18.61 -2.13 12.90
CA VAL A 66 18.89 -0.92 12.12
C VAL A 66 20.11 -1.20 11.25
N GLU A 67 21.30 -1.41 11.81
CA GLU A 67 22.55 -1.57 11.04
C GLU A 67 22.50 -2.60 9.88
N ASP A 68 21.79 -3.73 10.06
CA ASP A 68 21.74 -4.82 9.07
C ASP A 68 20.52 -4.72 8.11
N SER A 69 19.93 -3.54 7.97
CA SER A 69 18.86 -3.25 7.01
C SER A 69 19.18 -2.03 6.14
N ASP A 70 18.48 -1.90 5.01
CA ASP A 70 18.66 -0.75 4.10
C ASP A 70 17.84 0.47 4.55
N GLY A 71 16.77 0.24 5.30
CA GLY A 71 15.91 1.27 5.83
C GLY A 71 14.99 0.77 6.94
N THR A 72 14.56 1.70 7.80
CA THR A 72 13.64 1.40 8.91
C THR A 72 12.30 2.10 8.74
N LEU A 73 11.21 1.32 8.76
CA LEU A 73 9.84 1.78 8.95
C LEU A 73 9.45 1.67 10.43
N ILE A 74 9.05 2.79 11.04
CA ILE A 74 8.52 2.82 12.40
C ILE A 74 7.03 3.14 12.35
N VAL A 75 6.18 2.27 12.90
CA VAL A 75 4.72 2.46 12.97
C VAL A 75 4.32 2.73 14.42
N SER A 76 3.53 3.77 14.65
CA SER A 76 2.94 4.07 15.97
C SER A 76 1.54 4.67 15.85
N ARG A 77 0.89 4.86 16.99
CA ARG A 77 -0.22 5.81 17.17
C ARG A 77 0.19 6.83 18.23
N GLY A 78 0.42 8.05 17.78
CA GLY A 78 1.00 9.14 18.56
C GLY A 78 2.53 9.15 18.54
N PRO A 79 3.14 10.09 19.30
CA PRO A 79 4.58 10.32 19.31
C PRO A 79 5.40 9.10 19.71
N LEU A 80 6.59 8.98 19.12
CA LEU A 80 7.52 7.90 19.45
C LEU A 80 7.96 7.96 20.91
N SER A 81 8.01 6.79 21.55
CA SER A 81 8.51 6.63 22.92
C SER A 81 9.19 5.28 23.11
N GLY A 82 9.99 5.17 24.19
CA GLY A 82 10.64 3.91 24.57
C GLY A 82 11.47 3.29 23.45
N GLY A 83 11.23 2.01 23.17
CA GLY A 83 11.97 1.26 22.15
C GLY A 83 11.84 1.85 20.74
N SER A 84 10.67 2.37 20.37
CA SER A 84 10.46 2.96 19.04
C SER A 84 11.22 4.28 18.86
N LEU A 85 11.29 5.11 19.90
CA LEU A 85 12.11 6.33 19.89
C LEU A 85 13.61 5.99 19.79
N LEU A 86 14.05 4.99 20.55
CA LEU A 86 15.43 4.49 20.45
C LEU A 86 15.75 4.01 19.02
N THR A 87 14.85 3.27 18.38
CA THR A 87 15.04 2.84 16.98
C THR A 87 15.25 4.05 16.05
N PHE A 88 14.43 5.09 16.19
CA PHE A 88 14.56 6.31 15.38
C PHE A 88 15.89 7.02 15.62
N GLU A 89 16.29 7.19 16.88
CA GLU A 89 17.57 7.81 17.25
C GLU A 89 18.77 7.01 16.69
N LEU A 90 18.69 5.68 16.72
CA LEU A 90 19.73 4.81 16.17
C LEU A 90 19.80 4.88 14.64
N ALA A 91 18.66 4.90 13.95
CA ALA A 91 18.63 5.08 12.50
C ALA A 91 19.25 6.42 12.09
N GLN A 92 18.93 7.50 12.81
CA GLN A 92 19.57 8.81 12.59
C GLN A 92 21.08 8.77 12.87
N LYS A 93 21.49 8.16 13.99
CA LYS A 93 22.91 8.03 14.37
C LYS A 93 23.72 7.32 13.30
N HIS A 94 23.15 6.28 12.67
CA HIS A 94 23.80 5.48 11.64
C HIS A 94 23.62 6.05 10.22
N GLY A 95 22.90 7.16 10.07
CA GLY A 95 22.61 7.75 8.76
C GLY A 95 21.74 6.86 7.87
N GLN A 96 20.99 5.93 8.46
CA GLN A 96 20.10 5.04 7.72
C GLN A 96 18.80 5.79 7.35
N PRO A 97 18.28 5.61 6.13
CA PRO A 97 16.91 6.00 5.80
C PRO A 97 15.91 5.48 6.85
N CYS A 98 15.10 6.38 7.39
CA CYS A 98 14.07 6.03 8.36
C CYS A 98 12.80 6.82 8.07
N VAL A 99 11.65 6.13 8.06
CA VAL A 99 10.32 6.76 7.99
C VAL A 99 9.52 6.40 9.23
N HIS A 100 8.90 7.41 9.83
CA HIS A 100 7.95 7.23 10.94
C HIS A 100 6.54 7.51 10.42
N VAL A 101 5.66 6.54 10.59
CA VAL A 101 4.22 6.65 10.33
C VAL A 101 3.47 6.70 11.65
N ASP A 102 2.80 7.83 11.89
CA ASP A 102 1.88 8.01 13.00
C ASP A 102 0.43 7.84 12.54
N LEU A 103 -0.13 6.65 12.80
CA LEU A 103 -1.49 6.26 12.44
C LEU A 103 -2.57 6.85 13.36
N GLU A 104 -2.21 7.69 14.34
CA GLU A 104 -3.17 8.56 15.02
C GLU A 104 -3.48 9.81 14.19
N THR A 105 -2.53 10.25 13.37
CA THR A 105 -2.62 11.52 12.61
C THR A 105 -2.83 11.32 11.11
N VAL A 106 -2.45 10.15 10.58
CA VAL A 106 -2.54 9.81 9.16
C VAL A 106 -3.37 8.54 8.97
N ILE A 107 -4.22 8.51 7.95
CA ILE A 107 -4.95 7.28 7.60
C ILE A 107 -4.02 6.28 6.92
N VAL A 108 -4.28 4.98 7.11
CA VAL A 108 -3.41 3.89 6.60
C VAL A 108 -3.17 3.97 5.09
N PHE A 109 -4.15 4.45 4.32
CA PHE A 109 -4.02 4.57 2.87
C PHE A 109 -2.96 5.61 2.45
N ASP A 110 -3.02 6.82 2.99
CA ASP A 110 -2.06 7.89 2.69
C ASP A 110 -0.66 7.48 3.18
N ALA A 111 -0.59 6.90 4.38
CA ALA A 111 0.66 6.35 4.91
C ALA A 111 1.27 5.27 3.99
N ALA A 112 0.45 4.42 3.37
CA ALA A 112 0.94 3.41 2.44
C ALA A 112 1.54 4.01 1.17
N ILE A 113 0.99 5.12 0.68
CA ILE A 113 1.56 5.85 -0.46
C ILE A 113 2.93 6.42 -0.08
N ASP A 114 3.01 7.13 1.04
CA ASP A 114 4.26 7.75 1.52
C ASP A 114 5.35 6.70 1.76
N VAL A 115 5.00 5.58 2.40
CA VAL A 115 5.92 4.47 2.66
C VAL A 115 6.36 3.82 1.34
N TYR A 116 5.44 3.61 0.40
CA TYR A 116 5.76 3.03 -0.91
C TYR A 116 6.75 3.90 -1.70
N GLU A 117 6.52 5.21 -1.75
CA GLU A 117 7.42 6.16 -2.41
C GLU A 117 8.78 6.23 -1.70
N TRP A 118 8.78 6.26 -0.37
CA TRP A 118 9.99 6.26 0.44
C TRP A 118 10.85 5.00 0.20
N LEU A 119 10.24 3.81 0.19
CA LEU A 119 10.92 2.53 -0.07
C LEU A 119 11.59 2.53 -1.44
N ARG A 120 10.92 3.09 -2.46
CA ARG A 120 11.48 3.20 -3.81
C ARG A 120 12.57 4.26 -3.91
N GLY A 121 12.38 5.42 -3.30
CA GLY A 121 13.32 6.54 -3.36
C GLY A 121 14.65 6.23 -2.66
N HIS A 122 14.65 5.33 -1.69
CA HIS A 122 15.84 4.91 -0.93
C HIS A 122 16.34 3.52 -1.31
N GLU A 123 15.77 2.88 -2.34
CA GLU A 123 16.15 1.54 -2.80
C GLU A 123 16.24 0.51 -1.68
N VAL A 124 15.21 0.47 -0.82
CA VAL A 124 15.17 -0.45 0.34
C VAL A 124 14.85 -1.87 -0.13
N HIS A 125 15.80 -2.80 0.07
CA HIS A 125 15.63 -4.23 -0.23
C HIS A 125 15.43 -5.05 1.05
N VAL A 126 16.13 -4.69 2.12
CA VAL A 126 15.95 -5.23 3.47
C VAL A 126 15.28 -4.17 4.33
N LEU A 127 13.99 -4.36 4.62
CA LEU A 127 13.20 -3.43 5.43
C LEU A 127 13.19 -3.88 6.89
N ASN A 128 13.72 -3.05 7.79
CA ASN A 128 13.46 -3.18 9.22
C ASN A 128 12.11 -2.55 9.57
N VAL A 129 11.25 -3.29 10.27
CA VAL A 129 9.96 -2.78 10.76
C VAL A 129 9.98 -2.78 12.28
N ALA A 130 9.64 -1.63 12.87
CA ALA A 130 9.61 -1.44 14.31
C ALA A 130 8.34 -0.70 14.77
N GLY A 131 8.01 -0.85 16.04
CA GLY A 131 6.90 -0.13 16.66
C GLY A 131 6.70 -0.54 18.12
N PRO A 132 5.68 0.01 18.79
CA PRO A 132 5.37 -0.38 20.15
C PRO A 132 4.97 -1.85 20.25
N ARG A 133 5.26 -2.43 21.42
CA ARG A 133 4.79 -3.74 21.83
C ARG A 133 3.28 -3.74 22.10
N ALA A 134 2.64 -4.90 21.99
CA ALA A 134 1.18 -5.02 22.09
C ALA A 134 0.64 -4.49 23.43
N SER A 135 1.34 -4.70 24.55
CA SER A 135 0.94 -4.14 25.85
C SER A 135 0.95 -2.61 25.93
N LYS A 136 1.56 -1.92 24.96
CA LYS A 136 1.54 -0.46 24.83
C LYS A 136 0.50 0.03 23.84
N ASP A 137 0.19 -0.77 22.83
CA ASP A 137 -0.87 -0.51 21.88
C ASP A 137 -1.40 -1.83 21.29
N GLU A 138 -2.58 -2.24 21.74
CA GLU A 138 -3.20 -3.51 21.34
C GLU A 138 -3.58 -3.53 19.84
N SER A 139 -3.75 -2.37 19.21
CA SER A 139 -4.14 -2.27 17.80
C SER A 139 -2.97 -2.23 16.82
N ILE A 140 -1.75 -2.04 17.33
CA ILE A 140 -0.59 -1.77 16.45
C ILE A 140 -0.24 -2.94 15.54
N TYR A 141 -0.51 -4.18 15.98
CA TYR A 141 -0.27 -5.37 15.18
C TYR A 141 -1.08 -5.31 13.87
N GLU A 142 -2.40 -5.19 13.99
CA GLU A 142 -3.32 -5.15 12.84
C GLU A 142 -3.06 -3.94 11.96
N LEU A 143 -2.74 -2.78 12.55
CA LEU A 143 -2.44 -1.57 11.80
C LEU A 143 -1.14 -1.70 11.00
N THR A 144 -0.10 -2.31 11.58
CA THR A 144 1.17 -2.58 10.89
C THR A 144 0.95 -3.55 9.73
N TRP A 145 0.19 -4.63 9.96
CA TRP A 145 -0.18 -5.58 8.91
C TRP A 145 -0.89 -4.89 7.74
N ASN A 146 -1.95 -4.13 8.04
CA ASN A 146 -2.75 -3.44 7.02
C ASN A 146 -1.91 -2.44 6.21
N LEU A 147 -1.00 -1.72 6.86
CA LEU A 147 -0.08 -0.81 6.19
C LEU A 147 0.84 -1.58 5.22
N LEU A 148 1.49 -2.65 5.68
CA LEU A 148 2.38 -3.48 4.85
C LEU A 148 1.63 -4.12 3.67
N GLU A 149 0.41 -4.61 3.89
CA GLU A 149 -0.44 -5.17 2.85
C GLU A 149 -0.80 -4.11 1.79
N MET A 150 -1.15 -2.89 2.21
CA MET A 150 -1.43 -1.80 1.27
C MET A 150 -0.19 -1.42 0.47
N VAL A 151 0.98 -1.30 1.11
CA VAL A 151 2.26 -1.02 0.43
C VAL A 151 2.59 -2.09 -0.61
N LEU A 152 2.43 -3.37 -0.27
CA LEU A 152 2.65 -4.47 -1.21
C LEU A 152 1.64 -4.45 -2.37
N HIS A 153 0.38 -4.13 -2.09
CA HIS A 153 -0.62 -3.95 -3.14
C HIS A 153 -0.31 -2.77 -4.07
N MET A 154 0.20 -1.65 -3.54
CA MET A 154 0.67 -0.53 -4.37
C MET A 154 1.80 -0.98 -5.29
N ASP A 155 2.71 -1.83 -4.81
CA ASP A 155 3.77 -2.34 -5.66
C ASP A 155 3.26 -3.28 -6.77
N ALA A 156 2.34 -4.19 -6.43
CA ALA A 156 1.70 -5.03 -7.42
C ALA A 156 0.93 -4.21 -8.46
N ILE A 157 0.30 -3.10 -8.05
CA ILE A 157 -0.38 -2.17 -8.96
C ILE A 157 0.64 -1.44 -9.83
N SER A 158 1.74 -0.92 -9.28
CA SER A 158 2.81 -0.22 -10.02
C SER A 158 3.73 -1.15 -10.82
N GLY A 159 3.69 -2.47 -10.60
CA GLY A 159 4.34 -3.48 -11.42
C GLY A 159 3.43 -3.99 -12.54
N ALA A 160 2.11 -4.00 -12.30
CA ALA A 160 1.10 -4.34 -13.30
C ALA A 160 0.70 -3.17 -14.21
N MET A 161 0.93 -1.94 -13.76
CA MET A 161 0.83 -0.71 -14.55
C MET A 161 2.25 -0.18 -14.68
N PRO A 162 2.78 0.12 -15.87
CA PRO A 162 4.02 0.90 -15.96
C PRO A 162 3.88 2.11 -15.04
N SER A 163 4.89 2.31 -14.20
CA SER A 163 5.11 3.49 -13.35
C SER A 163 4.35 4.73 -13.86
N ALA A 164 3.73 5.51 -12.98
CA ALA A 164 3.23 6.85 -13.35
C ALA A 164 4.32 7.68 -14.07
N ALA A 165 5.61 7.45 -13.81
CA ALA A 165 6.71 8.07 -14.56
C ALA A 165 6.92 7.55 -16.00
N ALA A 166 6.45 6.35 -16.35
CA ALA A 166 6.35 5.87 -17.73
C ALA A 166 5.10 6.45 -18.46
N PHE A 167 4.12 6.95 -17.70
CA PHE A 167 3.05 7.83 -18.19
C PHE A 167 3.44 9.32 -18.21
N PHE A 168 4.58 9.69 -17.60
CA PHE A 168 5.14 11.04 -17.62
C PHE A 168 6.61 11.08 -18.08
N PRO A 169 6.94 10.78 -19.35
CA PRO A 169 8.13 11.35 -19.96
C PRO A 169 7.79 12.80 -20.32
N GLY A 170 8.24 13.75 -19.52
CA GLY A 170 8.11 15.16 -19.85
C GLY A 170 6.87 15.83 -19.26
N ARG A 171 7.07 16.39 -18.07
CA ARG A 171 6.78 17.82 -17.91
C ARG A 171 7.75 18.58 -18.84
N GLY A 172 7.50 18.50 -20.13
CA GLY A 172 8.33 18.98 -21.22
C GLY A 172 7.40 19.32 -22.36
N ASP A 173 7.05 20.60 -22.38
CA ASP A 173 6.47 21.35 -23.48
C ASP A 173 5.10 20.90 -24.03
N ALA A 174 4.18 21.87 -23.96
CA ALA A 174 2.98 21.88 -24.75
C ALA A 174 3.31 21.75 -26.25
N ALA A 175 2.90 20.66 -26.89
CA ALA A 175 2.40 20.56 -28.28
C ALA A 175 2.47 19.11 -28.80
N ASP A 176 1.29 18.56 -29.16
CA ASP A 176 0.95 17.42 -30.07
C ASP A 176 0.02 16.40 -29.37
N SER A 177 -1.31 16.61 -29.32
CA SER A 177 -2.35 16.27 -30.32
C SER A 177 -2.42 14.81 -30.80
N ASP A 178 -3.59 14.19 -30.60
CA ASP A 178 -4.13 12.98 -31.23
C ASP A 178 -3.44 11.62 -30.96
N ASN A 179 -3.80 10.97 -29.85
CA ASN A 179 -4.36 9.60 -29.93
C ASN A 179 -4.91 9.08 -28.58
N ASN A 180 -6.22 8.76 -28.61
CA ASN A 180 -6.85 7.67 -27.86
C ASN A 180 -7.39 7.90 -26.43
N LEU A 181 -7.95 9.09 -26.14
CA LEU A 181 -8.85 9.24 -24.99
C LEU A 181 -10.22 8.60 -25.30
N PRO A 182 -10.83 7.83 -24.38
CA PRO A 182 -12.15 7.25 -24.62
C PRO A 182 -13.21 8.35 -24.72
N ALA A 183 -14.02 8.33 -25.76
CA ALA A 183 -15.11 9.29 -25.96
C ALA A 183 -16.43 8.83 -25.32
N THR A 184 -16.55 7.53 -25.01
CA THR A 184 -17.77 6.95 -24.43
C THR A 184 -17.48 6.17 -23.15
N VAL A 185 -18.50 6.01 -22.29
CA VAL A 185 -18.38 5.18 -21.08
C VAL A 185 -18.01 3.74 -21.44
N ASP A 186 -18.55 3.20 -22.53
CA ASP A 186 -18.24 1.83 -22.95
C ASP A 186 -16.78 1.69 -23.45
N GLU A 187 -16.25 2.68 -24.17
CA GLU A 187 -14.83 2.73 -24.52
C GLU A 187 -13.93 2.82 -23.28
N ALA A 188 -14.27 3.71 -22.34
CA ALA A 188 -13.57 3.84 -21.07
C ALA A 188 -13.55 2.52 -20.29
N VAL A 189 -14.69 1.82 -20.24
CA VAL A 189 -14.79 0.52 -19.57
C VAL A 189 -14.03 -0.57 -20.32
N ASN A 190 -14.05 -0.61 -21.64
CA ASN A 190 -13.28 -1.58 -22.42
C ASN A 190 -11.77 -1.38 -22.22
N LEU A 191 -11.30 -0.14 -22.19
CA LEU A 191 -9.90 0.17 -21.88
C LEU A 191 -9.52 -0.30 -20.46
N LEU A 192 -10.39 -0.07 -19.47
CA LEU A 192 -10.17 -0.61 -18.12
C LEU A 192 -10.19 -2.14 -18.11
N LEU A 193 -11.07 -2.79 -18.88
CA LEU A 193 -11.10 -4.24 -19.00
C LEU A 193 -9.86 -4.80 -19.70
N GLU A 194 -9.23 -4.09 -20.60
CA GLU A 194 -7.98 -4.54 -21.22
C GLU A 194 -6.80 -4.35 -20.28
N ARG A 195 -6.74 -3.23 -19.56
CA ARG A 195 -5.59 -2.82 -18.75
C ARG A 195 -5.59 -3.36 -17.32
N LEU A 196 -6.76 -3.62 -16.73
CA LEU A 196 -6.83 -4.11 -15.35
C LEU A 196 -6.42 -5.59 -15.25
N THR A 197 -5.71 -5.94 -14.18
CA THR A 197 -5.32 -7.32 -13.88
C THR A 197 -6.53 -8.20 -13.52
N ALA A 198 -6.38 -9.52 -13.62
CA ALA A 198 -7.40 -10.47 -13.19
C ALA A 198 -7.76 -10.32 -11.70
N LYS A 199 -6.79 -10.01 -10.83
CA LYS A 199 -7.01 -9.76 -9.39
C LYS A 199 -7.86 -8.52 -9.17
N THR A 200 -7.57 -7.40 -9.84
CA THR A 200 -8.36 -6.16 -9.70
C THR A 200 -9.77 -6.32 -10.26
N LYS A 201 -9.92 -6.97 -11.42
CA LYS A 201 -11.23 -7.32 -12.00
C LYS A 201 -12.07 -8.17 -11.04
N SER A 202 -11.46 -9.16 -10.39
CA SER A 202 -12.13 -10.00 -9.40
C SER A 202 -12.58 -9.20 -8.17
N ARG A 203 -11.73 -8.32 -7.63
CA ARG A 203 -12.06 -7.43 -6.49
C ARG A 203 -13.18 -6.45 -6.80
N VAL A 204 -13.20 -5.90 -8.02
CA VAL A 204 -14.31 -5.04 -8.47
C VAL A 204 -15.58 -5.88 -8.54
N ALA A 205 -15.54 -7.05 -9.20
CA ALA A 205 -16.73 -7.90 -9.37
C ALA A 205 -17.33 -8.43 -8.05
N SER A 206 -16.52 -8.61 -7.00
CA SER A 206 -16.94 -9.15 -5.70
C SER A 206 -17.61 -8.13 -4.77
N ARG A 207 -17.61 -6.83 -5.13
CA ARG A 207 -18.21 -5.79 -4.28
C ARG A 207 -19.75 -5.79 -4.34
N PRO A 208 -20.43 -5.59 -3.21
CA PRO A 208 -21.86 -5.25 -3.19
C PRO A 208 -22.15 -4.00 -4.03
N GLY A 209 -23.27 -3.97 -4.76
CA GLY A 209 -23.56 -2.90 -5.74
C GLY A 209 -23.80 -1.52 -5.14
N ASP A 210 -24.03 -1.47 -3.83
CA ASP A 210 -24.20 -0.29 -2.98
C ASP A 210 -22.87 0.22 -2.37
N ASP A 211 -21.81 -0.60 -2.35
CA ASP A 211 -20.48 -0.27 -1.82
C ASP A 211 -19.46 -0.03 -2.95
N LEU A 212 -19.74 0.96 -3.79
CA LEU A 212 -18.82 1.44 -4.83
C LEU A 212 -17.95 2.63 -4.35
N ALA A 213 -18.17 3.12 -3.13
CA ALA A 213 -17.45 4.26 -2.57
C ALA A 213 -15.95 3.96 -2.45
N GLY A 214 -15.58 2.82 -1.86
CA GLY A 214 -14.17 2.43 -1.74
C GLY A 214 -13.48 2.12 -3.08
N LEU A 215 -14.24 1.83 -4.15
CA LEU A 215 -13.67 1.69 -5.50
C LEU A 215 -13.35 3.04 -6.15
N LYS A 216 -14.07 4.10 -5.76
CA LYS A 216 -13.77 5.46 -6.19
C LYS A 216 -12.44 5.92 -5.57
N ASP A 217 -12.16 5.55 -4.33
CA ASP A 217 -10.89 5.92 -3.70
C ASP A 217 -9.69 5.24 -4.38
N ILE A 218 -9.90 4.02 -4.89
CA ILE A 218 -8.85 3.24 -5.57
C ILE A 218 -8.69 3.63 -7.05
N LEU A 219 -9.80 3.86 -7.77
CA LEU A 219 -9.80 4.05 -9.22
C LEU A 219 -10.09 5.49 -9.65
N GLY A 220 -10.44 6.36 -8.71
CA GLY A 220 -11.01 7.67 -9.03
C GLY A 220 -10.02 8.66 -9.61
N GLU A 221 -8.91 8.92 -8.92
CA GLU A 221 -7.86 9.78 -9.46
C GLU A 221 -7.25 9.24 -10.76
N PRO A 222 -6.95 7.92 -10.88
CA PRO A 222 -6.50 7.35 -12.16
C PRO A 222 -7.48 7.58 -13.30
N ILE A 223 -8.79 7.37 -13.09
CA ILE A 223 -9.82 7.58 -14.11
C ILE A 223 -9.94 9.07 -14.48
N LEU A 224 -9.82 9.98 -13.51
CA LEU A 224 -9.87 11.43 -13.77
C LEU A 224 -8.74 11.87 -14.68
N ALA A 225 -7.50 11.50 -14.32
CA ALA A 225 -6.30 11.91 -15.03
C ALA A 225 -6.20 11.25 -16.40
N GLU A 226 -6.33 9.92 -16.50
CA GLU A 226 -6.11 9.17 -17.75
C GLU A 226 -7.20 9.43 -18.78
N PHE A 227 -8.44 9.68 -18.35
CA PHE A 227 -9.54 9.93 -19.28
C PHE A 227 -9.80 11.42 -19.49
N GLY A 228 -8.99 12.31 -18.90
CA GLY A 228 -9.07 13.76 -19.10
C GLY A 228 -10.38 14.36 -18.62
N LEU A 229 -11.01 13.81 -17.59
CA LEU A 229 -12.32 14.27 -17.10
C LEU A 229 -12.24 15.61 -16.36
N ASP A 230 -11.07 15.99 -15.89
CA ASP A 230 -10.76 17.24 -15.17
C ASP A 230 -10.41 18.42 -16.10
N ALA A 231 -9.80 18.17 -17.27
CA ALA A 231 -9.31 19.25 -18.12
C ALA A 231 -9.36 19.04 -19.65
N GLY A 232 -9.84 17.89 -20.18
CA GLY A 232 -9.59 17.57 -21.60
C GLY A 232 -10.58 16.67 -22.37
N ASN A 233 -11.66 16.14 -21.78
CA ASN A 233 -12.52 15.15 -22.44
C ASN A 233 -14.03 15.42 -22.27
N PRO A 234 -14.59 16.42 -22.98
CA PRO A 234 -16.00 16.76 -22.90
C PRO A 234 -16.91 15.65 -23.47
N ALA A 235 -16.40 14.83 -24.42
CA ALA A 235 -17.16 13.75 -25.04
C ALA A 235 -17.49 12.65 -24.02
N LEU A 236 -16.50 12.19 -23.26
CA LEU A 236 -16.72 11.20 -22.21
C LEU A 236 -17.61 11.74 -21.11
N LEU A 237 -17.40 13.00 -20.70
CA LEU A 237 -18.21 13.63 -19.67
C LEU A 237 -19.68 13.69 -20.09
N GLU A 238 -19.95 14.00 -21.36
CA GLU A 238 -21.30 13.98 -21.93
C GLU A 238 -21.87 12.56 -22.01
N SER A 239 -21.08 11.57 -22.41
CA SER A 239 -21.48 10.15 -22.37
C SER A 239 -21.87 9.72 -20.95
N CYS A 240 -21.10 10.14 -19.93
CA CYS A 240 -21.44 9.90 -18.53
C CYS A 240 -22.74 10.59 -18.10
N ARG A 241 -22.98 11.83 -18.51
CA ARG A 241 -24.22 12.59 -18.21
C ARG A 241 -25.45 11.90 -18.78
N GLN A 242 -25.38 11.45 -20.04
CA GLN A 242 -26.46 10.74 -20.71
C GLN A 242 -26.78 9.43 -20.00
N GLN A 243 -25.75 8.63 -19.66
CA GLN A 243 -25.95 7.36 -18.98
C GLN A 243 -26.46 7.53 -17.54
N ALA A 244 -26.03 8.58 -16.84
CA ALA A 244 -26.53 8.92 -15.51
C ALA A 244 -27.91 9.59 -15.53
N LYS A 245 -28.39 10.02 -16.71
CA LYS A 245 -29.55 10.92 -16.86
C LYS A 245 -29.43 12.17 -15.98
N LYS A 246 -28.21 12.68 -15.82
CA LYS A 246 -27.90 13.85 -14.99
C LYS A 246 -27.07 14.84 -15.80
N PRO A 247 -27.68 15.92 -16.33
CA PRO A 247 -26.98 16.87 -17.19
C PRO A 247 -25.87 17.65 -16.46
N ASP A 248 -26.04 17.93 -15.15
CA ASP A 248 -25.04 18.63 -14.33
C ASP A 248 -24.06 17.68 -13.64
N LEU A 249 -23.69 16.58 -14.29
CA LEU A 249 -22.71 15.64 -13.74
C LEU A 249 -21.30 16.23 -13.92
N GLU A 250 -20.61 16.42 -12.80
CA GLU A 250 -19.20 16.83 -12.74
C GLU A 250 -18.26 15.62 -12.84
N ALA A 251 -16.96 15.87 -13.05
CA ALA A 251 -15.93 14.85 -13.27
C ALA A 251 -15.92 13.75 -12.19
N SER A 252 -15.98 14.13 -10.91
CA SER A 252 -16.08 13.20 -9.77
C SER A 252 -17.33 12.31 -9.84
N GLY A 253 -18.43 12.83 -10.40
CA GLY A 253 -19.65 12.07 -10.67
C GLY A 253 -19.52 11.13 -11.88
N ALA A 254 -18.78 11.54 -12.91
CA ALA A 254 -18.50 10.75 -14.11
C ALA A 254 -17.66 9.50 -13.80
N VAL A 255 -16.64 9.64 -12.94
CA VAL A 255 -15.87 8.51 -12.40
C VAL A 255 -16.78 7.42 -11.84
N ARG A 256 -17.76 7.80 -11.02
CA ARG A 256 -18.70 6.85 -10.42
C ARG A 256 -19.54 6.12 -11.48
N VAL A 257 -19.90 6.80 -12.58
CA VAL A 257 -20.63 6.17 -13.69
C VAL A 257 -19.76 5.11 -14.36
N ILE A 258 -18.49 5.42 -14.62
CA ILE A 258 -17.53 4.51 -15.26
C ILE A 258 -17.24 3.31 -14.36
N VAL A 259 -16.92 3.53 -13.08
CA VAL A 259 -16.67 2.45 -12.10
C VAL A 259 -17.88 1.53 -11.97
N ARG A 260 -19.09 2.08 -11.90
CA ARG A 260 -20.32 1.29 -11.86
C ARG A 260 -20.51 0.44 -13.12
N LYS A 261 -20.28 1.02 -14.30
CA LYS A 261 -20.42 0.31 -15.57
C LYS A 261 -19.36 -0.79 -15.72
N LEU A 262 -18.13 -0.55 -15.27
CA LEU A 262 -17.08 -1.57 -15.18
C LEU A 262 -17.50 -2.72 -14.27
N TRP A 263 -18.05 -2.42 -13.10
CA TRP A 263 -18.58 -3.42 -12.16
C TRP A 263 -19.69 -4.28 -12.78
N GLU A 264 -20.68 -3.66 -13.43
CA GLU A 264 -21.76 -4.37 -14.13
C GLU A 264 -21.20 -5.32 -15.21
N ARG A 265 -20.24 -4.83 -16.00
CA ARG A 265 -19.64 -5.56 -17.10
C ARG A 265 -18.84 -6.77 -16.62
N LEU A 266 -18.05 -6.61 -15.56
CA LEU A 266 -17.28 -7.70 -14.95
C LEU A 266 -18.18 -8.81 -14.38
N ARG A 267 -19.32 -8.45 -13.78
CA ARG A 267 -20.29 -9.45 -13.28
C ARG A 267 -21.03 -10.18 -14.40
N GLN A 268 -21.30 -9.51 -15.52
CA GLN A 268 -21.86 -10.16 -16.72
C GLN A 268 -20.85 -11.10 -17.38
N MET A 269 -19.58 -10.71 -17.44
CA MET A 269 -18.51 -11.57 -17.99
C MET A 269 -18.26 -12.82 -17.11
N GLY A 270 -18.54 -12.74 -15.81
CA GLY A 270 -18.38 -13.83 -14.84
C GLY A 270 -19.67 -14.57 -14.45
N HIS A 271 -20.67 -14.69 -15.34
CA HIS A 271 -21.96 -15.32 -15.05
C HIS A 271 -21.88 -16.57 -14.13
N LEU A 272 -22.47 -16.43 -12.93
CA LEU A 272 -22.72 -17.43 -11.86
C LEU A 272 -21.60 -17.70 -10.85
N ARG A 273 -21.53 -16.87 -9.80
CA ARG A 273 -21.37 -17.31 -8.39
C ARG A 273 -21.74 -16.14 -7.46
N VAL A 274 -23.03 -15.91 -7.27
CA VAL A 274 -23.53 -15.23 -6.08
C VAL A 274 -24.10 -16.35 -5.21
N ILE A 275 -23.29 -16.85 -4.28
CA ILE A 275 -23.83 -17.62 -3.17
C ILE A 275 -24.31 -16.57 -2.16
N LYS A 276 -25.59 -16.66 -1.81
CA LYS A 276 -26.28 -15.84 -0.81
C LYS A 276 -25.62 -15.94 0.56
#